data_AF-A0A7K2EEY9-F1
#
_entry.id   AF-A0A7K2EEY9-F1
#
_cell.length_a   1.000
_cell.length_b   1.000
_cell.length_c   1.000
_cell.angle_alpha   90.00
_cell.angle_beta   90.00
_cell.angle_gamma   90.00
#
_symmetry.space_group_name_H-M   'P 1'
#
loop_
_entity.id
_entity.type
_entity.pdbx_description
1 polymer ?
#
loop_
_entity_poly.entity_id
_entity_poly.type
_entity_poly.pdbx_seq_one_letter_code
_entity_poly.pdbx_strand_id
1 'polypeptide(L)'
;MSPAVPSLEDIRRAPKALLHDHLDGGLRPATIVELAAETGYRGLPTTDPADLGRWMTRAASGHSLEAYLETFVHTVGVMQTPDAIARVAAECAE
;
A
#
# COMPACT_ATOMS: atom_id res chain seq x y z
N MET A 1 -5.02 23.63 -34.58
CA MET A 1 -3.72 23.58 -33.88
C MET A 1 -3.69 22.33 -33.03
N SER A 2 -2.62 21.54 -33.08
CA SER A 2 -2.45 20.45 -32.11
C SER A 2 -2.26 21.03 -30.71
N PRO A 3 -2.84 20.42 -29.67
CA PRO A 3 -2.60 20.85 -28.29
C PRO A 3 -1.11 20.71 -27.97
N ALA A 4 -0.57 21.71 -27.28
CA ALA A 4 0.80 21.65 -26.77
C ALA A 4 0.92 20.53 -25.73
N VAL A 5 2.00 19.76 -25.80
CA VAL A 5 2.31 18.74 -24.79
C VAL A 5 2.64 19.46 -23.48
N PRO A 6 2.05 19.08 -22.34
CA PRO A 6 2.34 19.71 -21.04
C PRO A 6 3.81 19.60 -20.67
N SER A 7 4.39 20.67 -20.12
CA SER A 7 5.70 20.61 -19.49
C SER A 7 5.63 19.88 -18.14
N LEU A 8 6.80 19.52 -17.58
CA LEU A 8 6.85 18.94 -16.23
C LEU A 8 6.35 19.93 -15.16
N GLU A 9 6.52 21.23 -15.38
CA GLU A 9 5.97 22.27 -14.50
C GLU A 9 4.44 22.29 -14.56
N ASP A 10 3.85 22.20 -15.76
CA ASP A 10 2.40 22.12 -15.94
C ASP A 10 1.81 20.90 -15.22
N ILE A 11 2.44 19.73 -15.38
CA ILE A 11 2.04 18.48 -14.72
C ILE A 11 2.08 18.63 -13.18
N ARG A 12 3.14 19.25 -12.65
CA ARG A 12 3.28 19.48 -11.21
C ARG A 12 2.26 20.49 -10.68
N ARG A 13 1.80 21.45 -11.47
CA ARG A 13 0.82 22.46 -11.04
C ARG A 13 -0.62 22.01 -11.20
N ALA A 14 -0.90 21.06 -12.09
CA ALA A 14 -2.24 20.55 -12.30
C ALA A 14 -2.84 19.95 -11.01
N PRO A 15 -4.16 20.12 -10.75
CA PRO A 15 -4.84 19.34 -9.73
C PRO A 15 -4.83 17.87 -10.15
N LYS A 16 -4.46 16.97 -9.22
CA LYS A 16 -4.38 15.53 -9.51
C LYS A 16 -5.66 14.87 -9.02
N ALA A 17 -6.15 13.92 -9.82
CA ALA A 17 -7.23 13.03 -9.43
C ALA A 17 -6.66 11.61 -9.42
N LEU A 18 -6.96 10.87 -8.35
CA LEU A 18 -6.64 9.46 -8.22
C LEU A 18 -7.95 8.68 -8.38
N LEU A 19 -8.07 7.95 -9.50
CA LEU A 19 -9.30 7.23 -9.86
C LEU A 19 -9.25 5.75 -9.49
N HIS A 20 -8.04 5.21 -9.40
CA HIS A 20 -7.81 3.81 -9.06
C HIS A 20 -6.71 3.78 -8.01
N ASP A 21 -7.11 3.46 -6.78
CA ASP A 21 -6.21 3.13 -5.70
C ASP A 21 -6.83 2.06 -4.81
N HIS A 22 -5.98 1.20 -4.26
CA HIS A 22 -6.39 0.10 -3.40
C HIS A 22 -6.08 0.47 -1.96
N LEU A 23 -7.12 0.73 -1.17
CA LEU A 23 -6.96 1.01 0.27
C LEU A 23 -6.16 -0.10 0.97
N ASP A 24 -6.43 -1.35 0.62
CA ASP A 24 -5.79 -2.56 1.12
C ASP A 24 -4.44 -2.89 0.45
N GLY A 25 -4.02 -2.10 -0.53
CA GLY A 25 -2.72 -2.22 -1.21
C GLY A 25 -1.72 -1.12 -0.82
N GLY A 26 -2.16 -0.08 -0.13
CA GLY A 26 -1.36 1.14 0.15
C GLY A 26 -0.78 1.26 1.56
N LEU A 27 -0.85 0.22 2.39
CA LEU A 27 -0.46 0.31 3.80
C LEU A 27 1.04 0.59 3.95
N ARG A 28 1.38 1.46 4.91
CA ARG A 28 2.77 1.68 5.34
C ARG A 28 3.29 0.40 6.01
N PRO A 29 4.52 -0.08 5.72
CA PRO A 29 5.05 -1.30 6.35
C PRO A 29 5.07 -1.27 7.89
N ALA A 30 5.31 -0.10 8.48
CA ALA A 30 5.25 0.07 9.93
C ALA A 30 3.84 -0.20 10.49
N THR A 31 2.81 0.36 9.85
CA THR A 31 1.41 0.12 10.19
C THR A 31 1.04 -1.36 10.12
N ILE A 32 1.55 -2.09 9.13
CA ILE A 32 1.31 -3.55 9.01
C ILE A 32 1.90 -4.29 10.20
N VAL A 33 3.14 -3.97 10.60
CA VAL A 33 3.81 -4.59 11.76
C VAL A 33 3.07 -4.28 13.06
N GLU A 34 2.65 -3.02 13.25
CA GLU A 34 1.93 -2.59 14.45
C GLU A 34 0.56 -3.27 14.56
N LEU A 35 -0.25 -3.24 13.50
CA LEU A 35 -1.55 -3.92 13.47
C LEU A 35 -1.41 -5.42 13.65
N ALA A 36 -0.34 -6.04 13.12
CA ALA A 36 -0.08 -7.46 13.34
C ALA A 36 0.19 -7.77 14.82
N ALA A 37 0.94 -6.92 15.51
CA ALA A 37 1.20 -7.06 16.95
C ALA A 37 -0.07 -6.86 17.78
N GLU A 38 -0.89 -5.86 17.45
CA GLU A 38 -2.15 -5.54 18.16
C GLU A 38 -3.21 -6.64 17.99
N THR A 39 -3.34 -7.20 16.79
CA THR A 39 -4.35 -8.22 16.47
C THR A 39 -3.89 -9.65 16.72
N GLY A 40 -2.59 -9.85 16.99
CA GLY A 40 -1.98 -11.17 17.14
C GLY A 40 -1.75 -11.92 15.82
N TYR A 41 -1.82 -11.24 14.68
CA TYR A 41 -1.52 -11.82 13.37
C TYR A 41 -0.04 -12.22 13.26
N ARG A 42 0.23 -13.51 13.03
CA ARG A 42 1.60 -14.07 12.97
C ARG A 42 2.07 -14.44 11.56
N GLY A 43 1.31 -14.07 10.52
CA GLY A 43 1.59 -14.46 9.15
C GLY A 43 2.74 -13.70 8.49
N LEU A 44 3.26 -12.63 9.11
CA LEU A 44 4.29 -11.80 8.50
C LEU A 44 5.63 -12.56 8.36
N PRO A 45 6.36 -12.40 7.25
CA PRO A 45 7.68 -13.00 7.05
C PRO A 45 8.77 -12.34 7.92
N THR A 46 8.50 -11.15 8.45
CA THR A 46 9.37 -10.37 9.33
C THR A 46 8.54 -9.32 10.07
N THR A 47 9.04 -8.85 11.22
CA THR A 47 8.46 -7.74 11.98
C THR A 47 9.33 -6.47 11.92
N ASP A 48 10.42 -6.47 11.14
CA ASP A 48 11.16 -5.24 10.85
C ASP A 48 10.48 -4.52 9.67
N PRO A 49 9.99 -3.27 9.83
CA PRO A 49 9.29 -2.56 8.77
C PRO A 49 10.11 -2.36 7.50
N ALA A 50 11.43 -2.19 7.63
CA ALA A 50 12.30 -1.96 6.46
C ALA A 50 12.50 -3.25 5.66
N ASP A 51 12.71 -4.39 6.32
CA ASP A 51 12.73 -5.71 5.69
C ASP A 51 11.38 -6.07 5.08
N LEU A 52 10.28 -5.77 5.76
CA LEU A 52 8.94 -6.04 5.25
C LEU A 52 8.68 -5.26 3.96
N GLY A 53 8.99 -3.96 3.96
CA GLY A 53 8.87 -3.13 2.75
C GLY A 53 9.70 -3.68 1.59
N ARG A 54 10.96 -4.05 1.84
CA ARG A 54 11.82 -4.69 0.82
C ARG A 54 11.23 -6.00 0.30
N TRP A 55 10.66 -6.83 1.18
CA TRP A 55 10.02 -8.08 0.79
C TRP A 55 8.79 -7.82 -0.09
N MET A 56 7.91 -6.89 0.31
CA MET A 56 6.71 -6.52 -0.45
C MET A 56 7.06 -5.99 -1.84
N THR A 57 8.03 -5.08 -1.95
CA THR A 57 8.47 -4.56 -3.26
C THR A 57 9.00 -5.66 -4.16
N ARG A 58 9.78 -6.62 -3.63
CA ARG A 58 10.29 -7.74 -4.42
C ARG A 58 9.17 -8.67 -4.88
N ALA A 59 8.24 -9.02 -4.00
CA ALA A 59 7.09 -9.86 -4.34
C ALA A 59 6.20 -9.18 -5.41
N ALA A 60 5.93 -7.88 -5.25
CA ALA A 60 5.15 -7.08 -6.19
C ALA A 60 5.84 -6.82 -7.54
N SER A 61 7.17 -6.96 -7.61
CA SER A 61 7.93 -6.82 -8.86
C SER A 61 8.01 -8.14 -9.66
N GLY A 62 7.38 -9.21 -9.18
CA GLY A 62 7.31 -10.50 -9.87
C GLY A 62 6.59 -10.43 -11.20
N HIS A 63 6.93 -11.33 -12.13
CA HIS A 63 6.38 -11.35 -13.49
C HIS A 63 4.96 -11.93 -13.61
N SER A 64 4.23 -12.09 -12.50
CA SER A 64 2.86 -12.64 -12.51
C SER A 64 1.96 -11.90 -11.54
N LEU A 65 0.67 -11.83 -11.87
CA LEU A 65 -0.35 -11.21 -11.03
C LEU A 65 -0.50 -11.97 -9.71
N GLU A 66 -0.36 -13.29 -9.73
CA GLU A 66 -0.44 -14.14 -8.55
C GLU A 66 0.64 -13.77 -7.53
N ALA A 67 1.89 -13.61 -7.98
CA ALA A 67 3.00 -13.19 -7.12
C ALA A 67 2.77 -11.79 -6.51
N TYR A 68 2.17 -10.88 -7.28
CA TYR A 68 1.78 -9.56 -6.76
C TYR A 68 0.72 -9.67 -5.65
N LEU A 69 -0.30 -10.50 -5.87
CA LEU A 69 -1.41 -10.70 -4.93
C LEU A 69 -1.00 -11.43 -3.64
N GLU A 70 0.13 -12.11 -3.59
CA GLU A 70 0.66 -12.71 -2.35
C GLU A 70 0.87 -11.67 -1.24
N THR A 71 1.23 -10.43 -1.62
CA THR A 71 1.42 -9.34 -0.65
C THR A 71 0.12 -8.94 0.05
N PHE A 72 -1.03 -9.10 -0.61
CA PHE A 72 -2.35 -8.75 -0.07
C PHE A 72 -2.81 -9.70 1.04
N VAL A 73 -2.25 -10.91 1.13
CA VAL A 73 -2.52 -11.84 2.22
C VAL A 73 -2.18 -11.21 3.58
N HIS A 74 -1.14 -10.36 3.62
CA HIS A 74 -0.72 -9.70 4.85
C HIS A 74 -1.50 -8.43 5.14
N THR A 75 -1.72 -7.57 4.12
CA THR A 75 -2.46 -6.32 4.33
C THR A 75 -3.91 -6.58 4.72
N VAL A 76 -4.59 -7.51 4.04
CA VAL A 76 -5.94 -7.94 4.42
C VAL A 76 -5.90 -8.63 5.78
N GLY A 77 -4.88 -9.46 6.04
CA GLY A 77 -4.72 -10.19 7.30
C GLY A 77 -4.67 -9.30 8.55
N VAL A 78 -4.12 -8.09 8.44
CA VAL A 78 -4.04 -7.13 9.56
C VAL A 78 -5.26 -6.18 9.65
N MET A 79 -6.12 -6.15 8.63
CA MET A 79 -7.32 -5.29 8.56
C MET A 79 -8.62 -6.01 8.98
N GLN A 80 -8.55 -6.96 9.91
CA GLN A 80 -9.70 -7.81 10.29
C GLN A 80 -10.62 -7.21 11.37
N THR A 81 -10.40 -5.95 11.76
CA THR A 81 -11.25 -5.24 12.74
C THR A 81 -11.70 -3.87 12.20
N PRO A 82 -12.85 -3.34 12.65
CA PRO A 82 -13.29 -2.00 12.25
C PRO A 82 -12.27 -0.90 12.55
N ASP A 83 -11.61 -0.97 13.71
CA ASP A 83 -10.60 0.01 14.13
C ASP A 83 -9.36 -0.03 13.23
N ALA A 84 -8.91 -1.23 12.84
CA ALA A 84 -7.78 -1.39 11.92
C ALA A 84 -8.11 -0.81 10.53
N ILE A 85 -9.33 -1.06 10.02
CA ILE A 85 -9.78 -0.51 8.74
C ILE A 85 -9.87 1.01 8.81
N ALA A 86 -10.43 1.57 9.90
CA ALA A 86 -10.55 3.01 10.10
C ALA A 86 -9.17 3.69 10.16
N ARG A 87 -8.21 3.08 10.87
CA ARG A 87 -6.83 3.55 10.92
C ARG A 87 -6.19 3.59 9.53
N VAL A 88 -6.27 2.49 8.77
CA VAL A 88 -5.71 2.40 7.41
C VAL A 88 -6.35 3.42 6.47
N ALA A 89 -7.68 3.62 6.57
CA ALA A 89 -8.39 4.63 5.78
C ALA A 89 -7.95 6.06 6.11
N ALA A 90 -7.70 6.36 7.39
CA ALA A 90 -7.17 7.66 7.80
C ALA A 90 -5.75 7.89 7.26
N GLU A 91 -4.85 6.91 7.44
CA GLU A 91 -3.46 7.00 6.98
C GLU A 91 -3.34 7.10 5.44
N CYS A 92 -4.29 6.53 4.70
CA CYS A 92 -4.37 6.62 3.24
C CYS A 92 -4.70 8.05 2.73
N ALA A 93 -5.37 8.86 3.56
CA ALA A 93 -5.81 10.21 3.20
C ALA A 93 -4.84 11.33 3.66
N GLU A 94 -3.79 11.00 4.41
CA GLU A 94 -2.75 11.92 4.92
C GLU A 94 -1.72 12.32 3.85
#